data_AF-A0A9J7DSN6-F1
#
_entry.id   AF-A0A9J7DSN6-F1
#
_cell.length_a   1.000
_cell.length_b   1.000
_cell.length_c   1.000
_cell.angle_alpha   90.00
_cell.angle_beta   90.00
_cell.angle_gamma   90.00
#
_symmetry.space_group_name_H-M   'P 1'
#
loop_
_entity.id
_entity.type
_entity.pdbx_description
1 polymer ?
#
loop_
_entity_poly.entity_id
_entity_poly.type
_entity_poly.pdbx_seq_one_letter_code
_entity_poly.pdbx_strand_id
1 'polypeptide(L)'
;MIVRKVVTSLMLIGLAAEVWSHVEIEADDYFFPLEPEINYCKMSDQCWHDFVPICGQDVRGVTRIFNDNCDLFEYNCDEKRQYRHVKMDMCKVDS
;
A
#
# COMPACT_ATOMS: atom_id res chain seq x y z
N MET A 1 -55.36 23.32 7.72
CA MET A 1 -54.15 23.35 6.86
C MET A 1 -52.86 23.01 7.60
N ILE A 2 -52.67 23.46 8.84
CA ILE A 2 -51.45 23.22 9.65
C ILE A 2 -51.19 21.73 9.89
N VAL A 3 -52.21 20.96 10.28
CA VAL A 3 -52.09 19.52 10.56
C VAL A 3 -51.57 18.72 9.35
N ARG A 4 -52.05 19.07 8.15
CA ARG A 4 -51.61 18.43 6.89
C ARG A 4 -50.12 18.69 6.61
N LYS A 5 -49.65 19.92 6.86
CA LYS A 5 -48.24 20.30 6.69
C LYS A 5 -47.32 19.60 7.70
N VAL A 6 -47.78 19.44 8.94
CA VAL A 6 -47.03 18.75 10.00
C VAL A 6 -46.89 17.26 9.66
N VAL A 7 -47.96 16.60 9.22
CA VAL A 7 -47.94 15.18 8.84
C VAL A 7 -47.04 14.95 7.63
N THR A 8 -47.10 15.81 6.60
CA THR A 8 -46.21 15.69 5.44
C THR A 8 -44.75 15.92 5.81
N SER A 9 -44.47 16.83 6.74
CA SER A 9 -43.09 17.09 7.20
C SER A 9 -42.53 15.92 7.99
N LEU A 10 -43.34 15.28 8.84
CA LEU A 10 -42.92 14.09 9.62
C LEU A 10 -42.65 12.89 8.72
N MET A 11 -43.46 12.67 7.68
CA MET A 11 -43.22 11.61 6.68
C MET A 11 -41.91 11.81 5.92
N LEU A 12 -41.60 13.05 5.51
CA LEU A 12 -40.33 13.35 4.82
C LEU A 12 -39.11 13.14 5.73
N ILE A 13 -39.21 13.52 7.00
CA ILE A 13 -38.13 13.34 7.98
C ILE A 13 -37.92 11.83 8.26
N GLY A 14 -39.00 11.05 8.39
CA GLY A 14 -38.93 9.60 8.56
C GLY A 14 -38.25 8.89 7.38
N LEU A 15 -38.66 9.23 6.14
CA LEU A 15 -38.03 8.69 4.93
C LEU A 15 -36.55 9.07 4.81
N ALA A 16 -36.18 10.30 5.17
CA ALA A 16 -34.78 10.73 5.15
C ALA A 16 -33.92 9.96 6.17
N ALA A 17 -34.48 9.60 7.34
CA ALA A 17 -33.78 8.81 8.35
C ALA A 17 -33.51 7.38 7.88
N GLU A 18 -34.46 6.74 7.18
CA GLU A 18 -34.26 5.39 6.61
C GLU A 18 -33.16 5.38 5.53
N VAL A 19 -33.13 6.40 4.66
CA VAL A 19 -32.11 6.52 3.60
C VAL A 19 -30.69 6.63 4.16
N TRP A 20 -30.50 7.25 5.32
CA TRP A 20 -29.17 7.42 5.92
C TRP A 20 -28.66 6.13 6.58
N SER A 21 -29.55 5.23 7.01
CA SER A 21 -29.14 3.95 7.64
C SER A 21 -28.60 2.91 6.64
N HIS A 22 -28.92 3.05 5.34
CA HIS A 22 -28.47 2.13 4.30
C HIS A 22 -27.09 2.48 3.70
N VAL A 23 -26.39 3.48 4.25
CA VAL A 23 -25.01 3.83 3.87
C VAL A 23 -24.02 3.44 4.98
N GLU A 24 -24.29 2.34 5.67
CA GLU A 24 -23.22 1.55 6.27
C GLU A 24 -22.77 0.53 5.23
N ILE A 25 -21.86 0.97 4.38
CA ILE A 25 -21.13 0.12 3.45
C ILE A 25 -20.44 -0.94 4.30
N GLU A 26 -20.83 -2.20 4.13
CA GLU A 26 -20.12 -3.37 4.67
C GLU A 26 -18.64 -3.23 4.29
N ALA A 27 -17.82 -2.89 5.28
CA ALA A 27 -16.36 -2.87 5.18
C ALA A 27 -15.76 -4.26 5.44
N ASP A 28 -16.59 -5.28 5.39
CA ASP A 28 -16.19 -6.68 5.50
C ASP A 28 -16.03 -7.21 4.06
N ASP A 29 -14.81 -7.65 3.73
CA ASP A 29 -14.41 -8.32 2.47
C ASP A 29 -13.76 -7.48 1.36
N TYR A 30 -13.15 -6.34 1.67
CA TYR A 30 -11.92 -5.98 0.94
C TYR A 30 -10.78 -6.90 1.42
N PHE A 31 -10.88 -8.18 1.06
CA PHE A 31 -9.74 -9.06 0.92
C PHE A 31 -8.88 -8.47 -0.19
N PHE A 32 -8.04 -7.50 0.17
CA PHE A 32 -6.89 -7.17 -0.65
C PHE A 32 -6.19 -8.50 -0.89
N PRO A 33 -6.04 -8.93 -2.16
CA PRO A 33 -5.23 -10.10 -2.45
C PRO A 33 -3.92 -9.91 -1.70
N LEU A 34 -3.55 -10.88 -0.85
CA LEU A 34 -2.23 -11.00 -0.25
C LEU A 34 -1.24 -10.48 -1.30
N GLU A 35 -0.50 -9.41 -0.97
CA GLU A 35 0.44 -8.79 -1.90
C GLU A 35 1.18 -9.92 -2.64
N PRO A 36 1.17 -9.92 -3.99
CA PRO A 36 1.68 -11.06 -4.74
C PRO A 36 3.09 -11.38 -4.24
N GLU A 37 3.34 -12.64 -3.88
CA GLU A 37 4.65 -13.07 -3.39
C GLU A 37 5.72 -12.58 -4.37
N ILE A 38 6.53 -11.62 -3.92
CA ILE A 38 7.50 -10.95 -4.79
C ILE A 38 8.59 -11.96 -5.14
N ASN A 39 8.60 -12.41 -6.39
CA ASN A 39 9.64 -13.31 -6.90
C ASN A 39 10.86 -12.51 -7.35
N TYR A 40 11.74 -12.18 -6.39
CA TYR A 40 12.97 -11.43 -6.64
C TYR A 40 13.89 -12.10 -7.65
N CYS A 41 13.94 -13.44 -7.68
CA CYS A 41 14.78 -14.18 -8.62
C CYS A 41 14.36 -13.94 -10.07
N LYS A 42 13.04 -13.95 -10.33
CA LYS A 42 12.50 -13.65 -11.65
C LYS A 42 12.68 -12.17 -12.04
N MET A 43 12.65 -11.26 -11.06
CA MET A 43 12.88 -9.84 -11.30
C MET A 43 14.33 -9.58 -11.67
N SER A 44 15.29 -10.17 -10.94
CA SER A 44 16.72 -10.10 -11.24
C SER A 44 17.05 -10.67 -12.62
N ASP A 45 16.53 -11.84 -12.99
CA ASP A 45 16.81 -12.51 -14.28
C ASP A 45 16.39 -11.68 -15.52
N GLN A 46 15.40 -10.80 -15.37
CA GLN A 46 14.91 -9.93 -16.44
C GLN A 46 15.39 -8.47 -16.30
N CYS A 47 16.21 -8.18 -15.28
CA CYS A 47 16.65 -6.84 -14.96
C CYS A 47 17.83 -6.41 -15.84
N TRP A 48 17.93 -5.11 -16.11
CA TRP A 48 19.05 -4.51 -16.85
C TRP A 48 19.82 -3.59 -15.92
N HIS A 49 21.10 -3.90 -15.71
CA HIS A 49 21.99 -3.09 -14.87
C HIS A 49 22.23 -1.71 -15.50
N ASP A 50 21.86 -0.67 -14.77
CA ASP A 50 22.17 0.73 -15.09
C ASP A 50 23.33 1.27 -14.25
N PHE A 51 23.78 0.51 -13.24
CA PHE A 51 24.82 0.88 -12.28
C PHE A 51 24.58 2.23 -11.56
N VAL A 52 23.31 2.62 -11.42
CA VAL A 52 22.91 3.80 -10.64
C VAL A 52 22.69 3.38 -9.19
N PRO A 53 23.52 3.83 -8.24
CA PRO A 53 23.46 3.35 -6.87
C PRO A 53 22.13 3.70 -6.21
N ILE A 54 21.59 2.75 -5.45
CA ILE A 54 20.35 2.91 -4.70
C ILE A 54 20.55 2.56 -3.22
N CYS A 55 19.63 3.03 -2.37
CA CYS A 55 19.56 2.62 -0.99
C CYS A 55 18.43 1.60 -0.81
N GLY A 56 18.74 0.44 -0.25
CA GLY A 56 17.74 -0.52 0.20
C GLY A 56 17.57 -0.48 1.72
N GLN A 57 16.36 -0.74 2.20
CA GLN A 57 16.05 -0.91 3.62
C GLN A 57 15.25 -2.21 3.85
N ASP A 58 15.60 -3.00 4.87
CA ASP A 58 14.82 -4.17 5.27
C ASP A 58 13.65 -3.83 6.21
N VAL A 59 12.83 -4.82 6.54
CA VAL A 59 11.70 -4.66 7.49
C VAL A 59 12.11 -4.27 8.91
N ARG A 60 13.40 -4.44 9.27
CA ARG A 60 13.97 -4.08 10.57
C ARG A 60 14.61 -2.69 10.57
N GLY A 61 14.57 -1.99 9.42
CA GLY A 61 15.18 -0.67 9.25
C GLY A 61 16.68 -0.70 8.95
N VAL A 62 17.28 -1.88 8.73
CA VAL A 62 18.69 -2.00 8.32
C VAL A 62 18.81 -1.50 6.89
N THR A 63 19.69 -0.52 6.68
CA THR A 63 19.93 0.10 5.37
C THR A 63 21.22 -0.40 4.75
N ARG A 64 21.23 -0.55 3.42
CA ARG A 64 22.40 -0.95 2.64
C ARG A 64 22.39 -0.26 1.28
N ILE A 65 23.55 0.16 0.79
CA ILE A 65 23.72 0.67 -0.57
C ILE A 65 23.92 -0.52 -1.53
N PHE A 66 23.21 -0.48 -2.65
CA PHE A 66 23.34 -1.42 -3.77
C PHE A 66 23.82 -0.65 -5.00
N ASN A 67 24.55 -1.34 -5.90
CA ASN A 67 25.09 -0.72 -7.12
C ASN A 67 23.98 -0.29 -8.08
N ASP A 68 22.90 -1.07 -8.15
CA ASP A 68 21.64 -0.68 -8.77
C ASP A 68 20.46 -1.49 -8.21
N ASN A 69 19.29 -1.35 -8.86
CA ASN A 69 18.07 -2.04 -8.47
C ASN A 69 18.09 -3.54 -8.78
N CYS A 70 18.86 -3.97 -9.78
CA CYS A 70 19.02 -5.38 -10.12
C CYS A 70 19.83 -6.10 -9.04
N ASP A 71 20.93 -5.50 -8.58
CA ASP A 71 21.73 -6.02 -7.47
C ASP A 71 20.90 -6.16 -6.17
N LEU A 72 19.94 -5.25 -5.94
CA LEU A 72 19.01 -5.38 -4.82
C LEU A 72 18.10 -6.61 -4.97
N PHE A 73 17.59 -6.87 -6.18
CA PHE A 73 16.76 -8.05 -6.45
C PHE A 73 17.57 -9.35 -6.36
N GLU A 74 18.78 -9.37 -6.90
CA GLU A 74 19.73 -10.49 -6.76
C GLU A 74 19.98 -10.82 -5.29
N TYR A 75 20.34 -9.81 -4.50
CA TYR A 75 20.58 -9.98 -3.07
C TYR A 75 19.35 -10.52 -2.34
N ASN A 76 18.16 -10.01 -2.63
CA ASN A 76 16.93 -10.52 -2.04
C ASN A 76 16.63 -11.97 -2.44
N CYS A 77 16.90 -12.34 -3.70
CA CYS A 77 16.74 -13.70 -4.20
C CYS A 77 17.69 -14.68 -3.52
N ASP A 78 18.97 -14.35 -3.47
CA ASP A 78 20.05 -15.23 -3.02
C ASP A 78 20.01 -15.40 -1.50
N GLU A 79 19.90 -14.30 -0.77
CA GLU A 79 19.99 -14.27 0.69
C GLU A 79 18.63 -14.45 1.38
N LYS A 80 17.56 -14.64 0.60
CA LYS A 80 16.16 -14.69 1.09
C LYS A 80 15.82 -13.48 1.96
N ARG A 81 16.22 -12.30 1.48
CA ARG A 81 15.98 -11.01 2.13
C ARG A 81 14.85 -10.25 1.45
N GLN A 82 14.41 -9.18 2.09
CA GLN A 82 13.33 -8.32 1.62
C GLN A 82 13.73 -6.86 1.81
N TYR A 83 14.82 -6.45 1.17
CA TYR A 83 15.17 -5.04 1.04
C TYR A 83 14.24 -4.38 0.03
N ARG A 84 13.77 -3.17 0.35
CA ARG A 84 13.02 -2.31 -0.57
C ARG A 84 13.82 -1.06 -0.86
N HIS A 85 13.74 -0.56 -2.09
CA HIS A 85 14.34 0.71 -2.45
C HIS A 85 13.72 1.85 -1.62
N VAL A 86 14.57 2.64 -1.00
CA VAL A 86 14.24 3.87 -0.27
C VAL A 86 15.12 5.01 -0.76
N LYS A 87 14.81 6.23 -0.34
CA LYS A 87 15.61 7.40 -0.70
C LYS A 87 17.07 7.24 -0.25
N MET A 88 18.00 7.75 -1.06
CA MET A 88 19.45 7.61 -0.82
C MET A 88 19.89 8.20 0.53
N ASP A 89 19.25 9.27 1.00
CA ASP A 89 19.51 9.90 2.30
C ASP A 89 19.24 9.00 3.51
N MET A 90 18.49 7.91 3.34
CA MET A 90 18.26 6.91 4.39
C MET A 90 19.50 6.05 4.64
N CYS A 91 20.30 5.80 3.60
CA CYS A 91 21.57 5.13 3.76
C CYS A 91 22.56 6.17 4.27
N LYS A 92 22.92 6.05 5.56
CA LYS A 92 24.00 6.87 6.12
C LYS A 92 25.28 6.47 5.39
N VAL A 93 25.79 7.35 4.54
CA VAL A 93 27.20 7.31 4.16
C VAL A 93 27.93 7.75 5.41
N ASP A 94 28.44 6.81 6.20
CA ASP A 94 29.28 7.13 7.36
C ASP A 94 30.36 8.11 6.86
N SER A 95 30.27 9.33 7.37
CA SER A 95 31.11 10.47 7.02
C SER A 95 32.34 10.48 7.90
#